data_AF-A0A936J1B4-F1
#
_entry.id   AF-A0A936J1B4-F1
#
_cell.length_a   1.000
_cell.length_b   1.000
_cell.length_c   1.000
_cell.angle_alpha   90.00
_cell.angle_beta   90.00
_cell.angle_gamma   90.00
#
_symmetry.space_group_name_H-M   'P 1'
#
loop_
_entity.id
_entity.type
_entity.pdbx_description
1 polymer ?
#
loop_
_entity_poly.entity_id
_entity_poly.type
_entity_poly.pdbx_seq_one_letter_code
_entity_poly.pdbx_strand_id
1 'polypeptide(L)'
;MLNRITSAEEKTETTVNWNQTYTFDRYGNRNFNENLTTTLPKGCVDGSTAVVCEADKKMLNPDLNASDNRMAAGQGWSYDAAGNVTADAEGRTFIYDAENKQVEVSR
;
A
#
# COMPACT_ATOMS: atom_id res chain seq x y z
N MET A 1 -9.28 12.26 -18.87
CA MET A 1 -9.37 11.15 -17.88
C MET A 1 -8.35 10.11 -18.25
N LEU A 2 -7.59 9.59 -17.28
CA LEU A 2 -6.64 8.50 -17.51
C LEU A 2 -7.40 7.17 -17.43
N ASN A 3 -7.27 6.31 -18.45
CA ASN A 3 -7.94 5.01 -18.45
C ASN A 3 -7.29 4.10 -17.40
N ARG A 4 -7.99 3.83 -16.29
CA ARG A 4 -7.56 3.02 -15.16
C ARG A 4 -8.75 2.22 -14.62
N ILE A 5 -8.51 0.97 -14.25
CA ILE A 5 -9.51 0.13 -13.60
C ILE A 5 -9.77 0.70 -12.20
N THR A 6 -11.00 1.12 -11.93
CA THR A 6 -11.40 1.69 -10.63
C THR A 6 -12.05 0.65 -9.72
N SER A 7 -12.53 -0.47 -10.26
CA SER A 7 -13.08 -1.57 -9.47
C SER A 7 -12.95 -2.91 -10.20
N ALA A 8 -12.89 -3.99 -9.44
CA ALA A 8 -13.06 -5.36 -9.87
C ALA A 8 -14.08 -6.03 -8.95
N GLU A 9 -15.00 -6.82 -9.51
CA GLU A 9 -16.08 -7.46 -8.77
C GLU A 9 -16.23 -8.90 -9.21
N GLU A 10 -16.48 -9.79 -8.25
CA GLU A 10 -16.95 -11.15 -8.51
C GLU A 10 -18.42 -11.23 -8.13
N LYS A 11 -19.25 -11.72 -9.05
CA LYS A 11 -20.70 -11.80 -8.88
C LYS A 11 -21.22 -13.21 -9.07
N THR A 12 -22.19 -13.58 -8.26
CA THR A 12 -23.14 -14.65 -8.60
C THR A 12 -24.45 -13.98 -8.99
N GLU A 13 -24.83 -14.14 -10.25
CA GLU A 13 -25.94 -13.39 -10.86
C GLU A 13 -25.76 -11.87 -10.70
N THR A 14 -26.60 -11.22 -9.89
CA THR A 14 -26.57 -9.77 -9.63
C THR A 14 -25.87 -9.42 -8.32
N THR A 15 -25.57 -10.40 -7.46
CA THR A 15 -25.01 -10.18 -6.13
C THR A 15 -23.49 -10.11 -6.21
N VAL A 16 -22.90 -9.04 -5.67
CA VAL A 16 -21.44 -8.91 -5.49
C VAL A 16 -21.02 -9.72 -4.28
N ASN A 17 -20.25 -10.79 -4.50
CA ASN A 17 -19.68 -11.61 -3.42
C ASN A 17 -18.33 -11.06 -2.96
N TRP A 18 -17.63 -10.39 -3.87
CA TRP A 18 -16.29 -9.87 -3.65
C TRP A 18 -16.11 -8.60 -4.48
N ASN A 19 -15.41 -7.63 -3.91
CA ASN A 19 -14.95 -6.48 -4.66
C ASN A 19 -13.54 -6.03 -4.24
N GLN A 20 -12.90 -5.32 -5.15
CA GLN A 20 -11.76 -4.46 -4.88
C GLN A 20 -11.98 -3.15 -5.59
N THR A 21 -11.89 -2.05 -4.85
CA THR A 21 -12.04 -0.71 -5.39
C THR A 21 -10.73 0.03 -5.22
N TYR A 22 -10.34 0.81 -6.24
CA TYR A 22 -9.05 1.46 -6.31
C TYR A 22 -9.18 2.98 -6.33
N THR A 23 -8.22 3.64 -5.70
CA THR A 23 -7.94 5.06 -5.84
C THR A 23 -6.57 5.24 -6.48
N PHE A 24 -6.40 6.38 -7.15
CA PHE A 24 -5.15 6.73 -7.80
C PHE A 24 -4.78 8.16 -7.48
N ASP A 25 -3.50 8.40 -7.23
CA ASP A 25 -2.95 9.74 -7.10
C ASP A 25 -2.55 10.34 -8.47
N ARG A 26 -1.96 11.53 -8.45
CA ARG A 26 -1.52 12.23 -9.67
C ARG A 26 -0.36 11.54 -10.40
N TYR A 27 0.37 10.66 -9.73
CA TYR A 27 1.48 9.89 -10.29
C TYR A 27 1.01 8.51 -10.79
N GLY A 28 -0.25 8.16 -10.53
CA GLY A 28 -0.86 6.92 -10.97
C GLY A 28 -0.56 5.73 -10.06
N ASN A 29 -0.03 5.97 -8.86
CA ASN A 29 0.07 4.93 -7.86
C ASN A 29 -1.32 4.48 -7.44
N ARG A 30 -1.47 3.19 -7.13
CA ARG A 30 -2.76 2.57 -6.84
C ARG A 30 -2.86 2.23 -5.36
N ASN A 31 -3.87 2.76 -4.70
CA ASN A 31 -4.27 2.37 -3.35
C ASN A 31 -5.66 1.73 -3.37
N PHE A 32 -5.98 0.93 -2.35
CA PHE A 32 -7.33 0.44 -2.14
C PHE A 32 -8.22 1.52 -1.52
N ASN A 33 -9.45 1.63 -2.01
CA ASN A 33 -10.50 2.33 -1.28
C ASN A 33 -10.96 1.41 -0.14
N GLU A 34 -10.48 1.69 1.07
CA GLU A 34 -10.73 0.85 2.25
C GLU A 34 -12.21 0.73 2.61
N ASN A 35 -13.00 1.78 2.35
CA ASN A 35 -14.43 1.78 2.66
C ASN A 35 -15.20 0.81 1.75
N LEU A 36 -14.75 0.65 0.51
CA LEU A 36 -15.48 -0.12 -0.50
C LEU A 36 -14.90 -1.51 -0.73
N THR A 37 -13.61 -1.73 -0.48
CA THR A 37 -12.91 -3.00 -0.74
C THR A 37 -13.19 -4.06 0.32
N THR A 38 -13.56 -5.26 -0.11
CA THR A 38 -13.86 -6.39 0.80
C THR A 38 -12.64 -7.21 1.22
N THR A 39 -11.48 -7.07 0.57
CA THR A 39 -10.30 -7.93 0.83
C THR A 39 -9.35 -7.45 1.91
N LEU A 40 -9.49 -6.23 2.41
CA LEU A 40 -8.57 -5.71 3.42
C LEU A 40 -8.95 -6.24 4.82
N PRO A 41 -7.98 -6.68 5.63
CA PRO A 41 -8.25 -7.16 6.98
C PRO A 41 -8.62 -5.98 7.88
N LYS A 42 -9.91 -5.85 8.20
CA LYS A 42 -10.43 -4.80 9.09
C LYS A 42 -10.46 -5.29 10.55
N GLY A 43 -9.29 -5.63 11.08
CA GLY A 43 -9.13 -6.20 12.42
C GLY A 43 -9.21 -5.20 13.57
N CYS A 44 -9.22 -3.90 13.28
CA CYS A 44 -9.24 -2.82 14.25
C CYS A 44 -10.55 -2.04 14.20
N VAL A 45 -10.80 -1.19 15.18
CA VAL A 45 -12.00 -0.36 15.27
C VAL A 45 -11.61 1.11 15.49
N ASP A 46 -12.16 1.99 14.66
CA ASP A 46 -12.14 3.44 14.86
C ASP A 46 -13.57 3.92 15.16
N GLY A 47 -13.80 4.31 16.43
CA GLY A 47 -15.14 4.58 16.95
C GLY A 47 -16.04 3.34 16.90
N SER A 48 -17.00 3.33 15.96
CA SER A 48 -17.91 2.21 15.71
C SER A 48 -17.66 1.50 14.37
N THR A 49 -16.60 1.88 13.65
CA THR A 49 -16.33 1.41 12.30
C THR A 49 -15.14 0.46 12.30
N ALA A 50 -15.30 -0.73 11.70
CA ALA A 50 -14.18 -1.63 11.47
C ALA A 50 -13.22 -1.03 10.43
N VAL A 51 -11.93 -0.98 10.75
CA VAL A 51 -10.87 -0.38 9.93
C VAL A 51 -9.66 -1.32 9.84
N VAL A 52 -8.81 -1.10 8.83
CA VAL A 52 -7.52 -1.77 8.75
C VAL A 52 -6.65 -1.28 9.90
N CYS A 53 -5.99 -2.20 10.61
CA CYS A 53 -5.09 -1.82 11.69
C CYS A 53 -3.92 -1.00 11.15
N GLU A 54 -3.46 0.01 11.90
CA GLU A 54 -2.35 0.88 11.48
C GLU A 54 -1.06 0.10 11.19
N ALA A 55 -0.82 -1.02 11.88
CA ALA A 55 0.32 -1.88 11.57
C ALA A 55 0.19 -2.56 10.20
N ASP A 56 -1.00 -3.08 9.89
CA ASP A 56 -1.28 -3.76 8.62
C ASP A 56 -1.35 -2.77 7.45
N LYS A 57 -1.89 -1.58 7.68
CA LYS A 57 -2.06 -0.54 6.66
C LYS A 57 -0.72 -0.15 6.03
N LYS A 58 0.34 -0.04 6.83
CA LYS A 58 1.71 0.29 6.38
C LYS A 58 2.28 -0.71 5.37
N MET A 59 1.77 -1.94 5.36
CA MET A 59 2.19 -3.02 4.45
C MET A 59 1.19 -3.23 3.30
N LEU A 60 -0.11 -3.18 3.60
CA LEU A 60 -1.17 -3.59 2.68
C LEU A 60 -1.74 -2.43 1.85
N ASN A 61 -1.72 -1.22 2.38
CA ASN A 61 -2.26 -0.03 1.73
C ASN A 61 -1.55 1.26 2.21
N PRO A 62 -0.21 1.38 2.06
CA PRO A 62 0.54 2.53 2.55
C PRO A 62 0.15 3.81 1.83
N ASP A 63 0.27 4.93 2.54
CA ASP A 63 0.03 6.25 1.95
C ASP A 63 1.30 6.68 1.20
N LEU A 64 1.14 7.40 0.09
CA LEU A 64 2.27 7.90 -0.67
C LEU A 64 2.43 9.40 -0.51
N ASN A 65 3.67 9.83 -0.33
CA ASN A 65 4.02 11.22 -0.29
C ASN A 65 3.91 11.81 -1.70
N ALA A 66 3.02 12.77 -1.83
CA ALA A 66 2.68 13.40 -3.09
C ALA A 66 3.75 14.39 -3.60
N SER A 67 4.87 14.60 -2.89
CA SER A 67 6.00 15.41 -3.38
C SER A 67 7.09 14.59 -4.06
N ASP A 68 7.29 13.34 -3.65
CA ASP A 68 8.45 12.53 -4.04
C ASP A 68 8.12 11.08 -4.45
N ASN A 69 6.83 10.71 -4.45
CA ASN A 69 6.36 9.40 -4.88
C ASN A 69 6.87 8.23 -4.02
N ARG A 70 7.24 8.49 -2.76
CA ARG A 70 7.68 7.50 -1.78
C ARG A 70 6.57 7.15 -0.81
N MET A 71 6.73 6.07 -0.04
CA MET A 71 5.85 5.79 1.10
C MET A 71 5.98 6.93 2.12
N ALA A 72 4.84 7.37 2.66
CA ALA A 72 4.81 8.51 3.55
C ALA A 72 5.57 8.24 4.86
N ALA A 73 6.10 9.30 5.47
CA ALA A 73 6.86 9.19 6.71
C ALA A 73 6.00 8.57 7.84
N GLY A 74 6.65 7.81 8.73
CA GLY A 74 5.98 7.14 9.86
C GLY A 74 5.36 5.77 9.53
N GLN A 75 5.46 5.33 8.27
CA GLN A 75 4.92 4.05 7.81
C GLN A 75 5.93 2.89 7.83
N GLY A 76 7.10 3.08 8.46
CA GLY A 76 8.10 2.00 8.60
C GLY A 76 9.00 1.81 7.37
N TRP A 77 8.91 2.69 6.38
CA TRP A 77 9.78 2.68 5.20
C TRP A 77 10.92 3.67 5.36
N SER A 78 12.14 3.25 5.07
CA SER A 78 13.32 4.11 5.02
C SER A 78 14.02 4.02 3.68
N TYR A 79 14.73 5.10 3.33
CA TYR A 79 15.43 5.21 2.06
C TYR A 79 16.85 5.75 2.26
N ASP A 80 17.78 5.35 1.41
CA ASP A 80 19.08 6.02 1.31
C ASP A 80 18.98 7.33 0.49
N ALA A 81 20.11 8.02 0.34
CA ALA A 81 20.21 9.28 -0.40
C ALA A 81 19.96 9.11 -1.91
N ALA A 82 20.19 7.92 -2.47
CA ALA A 82 19.89 7.61 -3.87
C ALA A 82 18.39 7.28 -4.09
N GLY A 83 17.66 7.00 -3.00
CA GLY A 83 16.24 6.67 -3.02
C GLY A 83 15.94 5.18 -3.01
N ASN A 84 16.92 4.32 -2.72
CA ASN A 84 16.66 2.90 -2.52
C ASN A 84 15.98 2.69 -1.18
N VAL A 85 15.06 1.71 -1.11
CA VAL A 85 14.45 1.28 0.14
C VAL A 85 15.51 0.58 0.98
N THR A 86 15.82 1.05 2.18
CA THR A 86 16.78 0.41 3.09
C THR A 86 16.12 -0.36 4.21
N ALA A 87 14.86 -0.04 4.52
CA ALA A 87 14.00 -0.84 5.38
C ALA A 87 12.53 -0.69 4.97
N ASP A 88 11.73 -1.72 5.24
CA ASP A 88 10.29 -1.72 4.99
C ASP A 88 9.44 -1.91 6.25
N ALA A 89 8.12 -1.77 6.07
CA ALA A 89 7.15 -1.90 7.14
C ALA A 89 7.11 -3.30 7.79
N GLU A 90 7.68 -4.33 7.17
CA GLU A 90 7.81 -5.68 7.72
C GLU A 90 9.06 -5.85 8.61
N GLY A 91 9.89 -4.81 8.68
CA GLY A 91 11.15 -4.78 9.41
C GLY A 91 12.31 -5.43 8.65
N ARG A 92 12.16 -5.70 7.35
CA ARG A 92 13.29 -6.20 6.53
C ARG A 92 14.24 -5.06 6.25
N THR A 93 15.53 -5.37 6.16
CA THR A 93 16.58 -4.43 5.75
C THR A 93 17.21 -4.86 4.43
N PHE A 94 17.59 -3.89 3.62
CA PHE A 94 18.07 -4.09 2.26
C PHE A 94 19.43 -3.41 2.08
N ILE A 95 20.40 -4.15 1.56
CA ILE A 95 21.75 -3.63 1.27
C ILE A 95 21.95 -3.58 -0.23
N TYR A 96 22.57 -2.49 -0.69
CA TYR A 96 22.87 -2.23 -2.10
C TYR A 96 24.38 -2.08 -2.29
N ASP A 97 24.87 -2.52 -3.43
CA ASP A 97 26.24 -2.25 -3.85
C ASP A 97 26.43 -0.81 -4.38
N ALA A 98 27.66 -0.46 -4.75
CA ALA A 98 27.98 0.85 -5.30
C ALA A 98 27.32 1.14 -6.66
N GLU A 99 26.78 0.12 -7.35
CA GLU A 99 26.05 0.27 -8.61
C GLU A 99 24.53 0.33 -8.40
N ASN A 100 24.08 0.51 -7.15
CA ASN A 100 22.66 0.62 -6.80
C ASN A 100 21.86 -0.68 -7.01
N LYS A 101 22.54 -1.83 -6.99
CA LYS A 101 21.89 -3.15 -7.08
C LYS A 101 21.73 -3.74 -5.70
N GLN A 102 20.54 -4.25 -5.40
CA GLN A 102 20.28 -4.93 -4.13
C GLN A 102 21.11 -6.23 -4.07
N VAL A 103 21.91 -6.39 -3.03
CA VAL A 103 22.79 -7.56 -2.82
C VAL A 103 22.38 -8.42 -1.63
N GLU A 104 21.63 -7.86 -0.67
CA GLU A 104 21.20 -8.59 0.52
C GLU A 104 19.80 -8.14 0.98
N VAL A 105 19.06 -9.10 1.55
CA VAL A 105 17.86 -8.87 2.38
C VAL A 105 17.99 -9.65 3.67
N SER A 106 17.74 -9.00 4.79
CA SER A 106 17.76 -9.59 6.14
C SER A 106 16.54 -9.14 6.96
N ARG A 107 16.31 -9.84 8.09
CA ARG A 107 15.24 -9.60 9.06
C ARG A 107 15.79 -9.72 10.47
#